data_AF-A0A8D2JE37-F1
#
_entry.id   AF-A0A8D2JE37-F1
#
_cell.length_a   1.000
_cell.length_b   1.000
_cell.length_c   1.000
_cell.angle_alpha   90.00
_cell.angle_beta   90.00
_cell.angle_gamma   90.00
#
_symmetry.space_group_name_H-M   'P 1'
#
loop_
_entity.id
_entity.type
_entity.pdbx_description
1 polymer ?
#
loop_
_entity_poly.entity_id
_entity_poly.type
_entity_poly.pdbx_seq_one_letter_code
_entity_poly.pdbx_strand_id
1 'polypeptide(L)'
;MEALSAANTGFSIDFFKHVCKTQSYGNVLFSPWSISLVMANVYLGARGCTAEQIAEVFHFSKAEKTEIAHRTRHPRVYSKMEELLYNPCIALLKPPFETASNIHARFQALSQEIYQPTKHFILRSVNQLYGDTSVPFRKEFLQSVKKYYNAAPQTVNFQEAAEEIRNEINSWVKHQTEGKVQNLLDEGSIDSLTKLVLVNALYFRGNWSKTFKKNDTTEQPFRLNKTTSKPVKMMFQHDKFNWNYINDVQTHILELQYVNNELSMFILLPEDINDGSTGLEMLEKELTYENLSKWTSPEEMEEVEANVYLPRIQLEGHYGLKSTLSGMGLTDAFSANHADFTGMSEKRMLALSEGFHKCFVDITEEGTEAAASSAVDISARSDQGALLFAADHPFLFFIRHNKTKSILFWGRFCSP
;
A
#
# COMPACT_ATOMS: atom_id res chain seq x y z
N MET A 1 -10.44 -0.20 -13.51
CA MET A 1 -9.90 0.24 -12.20
C MET A 1 -9.75 -0.94 -11.25
N GLU A 2 -10.79 -1.79 -11.12
CA GLU A 2 -10.78 -3.00 -10.26
C GLU A 2 -9.58 -3.91 -10.46
N ALA A 3 -9.17 -4.20 -11.70
CA ALA A 3 -8.03 -5.08 -11.97
C ALA A 3 -6.70 -4.59 -11.37
N LEU A 4 -6.45 -3.27 -11.37
CA LEU A 4 -5.24 -2.71 -10.74
C LEU A 4 -5.37 -2.70 -9.21
N SER A 5 -6.57 -2.47 -8.69
CA SER A 5 -6.81 -2.59 -7.25
C SER A 5 -6.59 -4.02 -6.75
N ALA A 6 -7.05 -5.01 -7.50
CA ALA A 6 -6.83 -6.42 -7.22
C ALA A 6 -5.33 -6.78 -7.26
N ALA A 7 -4.59 -6.28 -8.26
CA ALA A 7 -3.14 -6.44 -8.34
C ALA A 7 -2.43 -5.83 -7.13
N ASN A 8 -2.84 -4.61 -6.71
CA ASN A 8 -2.30 -3.95 -5.53
C ASN A 8 -2.58 -4.73 -4.24
N THR A 9 -3.77 -5.32 -4.10
CA THR A 9 -4.11 -6.18 -2.95
C THR A 9 -3.30 -7.48 -2.97
N GLY A 10 -3.14 -8.12 -4.14
CA GLY A 10 -2.29 -9.30 -4.29
C GLY A 10 -0.84 -9.01 -3.89
N PHE A 11 -0.27 -7.91 -4.41
CA PHE A 11 1.05 -7.43 -4.01
C PHE A 11 1.13 -7.15 -2.50
N SER A 12 0.11 -6.51 -1.90
CA SER A 12 0.06 -6.23 -0.47
C SER A 12 0.19 -7.51 0.35
N ILE A 13 -0.53 -8.56 -0.01
CA ILE A 13 -0.52 -9.84 0.68
C ILE A 13 0.85 -10.52 0.54
N ASP A 14 1.41 -10.54 -0.66
CA ASP A 14 2.71 -11.15 -0.93
C ASP A 14 3.85 -10.42 -0.20
N PHE A 15 3.83 -9.08 -0.23
CA PHE A 15 4.79 -8.23 0.49
C PHE A 15 4.68 -8.46 1.99
N PHE A 16 3.46 -8.47 2.54
CA PHE A 16 3.23 -8.75 3.95
C PHE A 16 3.77 -10.14 4.34
N LYS A 17 3.43 -11.19 3.59
CA LYS A 17 3.94 -12.55 3.83
C LYS A 17 5.47 -12.61 3.76
N HIS A 18 6.08 -11.88 2.84
CA HIS A 18 7.54 -11.79 2.76
C HIS A 18 8.14 -11.11 3.99
N VAL A 19 7.60 -9.95 4.40
CA VAL A 19 8.05 -9.23 5.59
C VAL A 19 7.89 -10.09 6.85
N CYS A 20 6.75 -10.76 7.05
CA CYS A 20 6.51 -11.63 8.21
C CYS A 20 7.48 -12.83 8.28
N LYS A 21 7.94 -13.37 7.14
CA LYS A 21 8.99 -14.41 7.13
C LYS A 21 10.32 -13.89 7.66
N THR A 22 10.62 -12.61 7.43
CA THR A 22 11.87 -11.96 7.88
C THR A 22 11.77 -11.33 9.27
N GLN A 23 10.56 -10.96 9.71
CA GLN A 23 10.24 -10.30 10.97
C GLN A 23 9.06 -11.00 11.65
N SER A 24 9.32 -12.15 12.26
CA SER A 24 8.28 -13.10 12.70
C SER A 24 7.31 -12.56 13.77
N TYR A 25 7.75 -11.64 14.65
CA TYR A 25 6.94 -11.23 15.82
C TYR A 25 6.86 -9.71 16.04
N GLY A 26 7.19 -8.91 15.02
CA GLY A 26 7.18 -7.45 15.10
C GLY A 26 5.91 -6.81 14.53
N ASN A 27 5.68 -5.55 14.87
CA ASN A 27 4.72 -4.73 14.13
C ASN A 27 5.16 -4.61 12.67
N VAL A 28 4.19 -4.49 11.78
CA VAL A 28 4.41 -4.29 10.34
C VAL A 28 3.54 -3.12 9.91
N LEU A 29 4.06 -2.24 9.07
CA LEU A 29 3.28 -1.18 8.45
C LEU A 29 3.89 -0.79 7.11
N PHE A 30 3.15 -0.87 6.03
CA PHE A 30 3.62 -0.36 4.73
C PHE A 30 2.45 0.15 3.89
N SER A 31 2.77 0.90 2.84
CA SER A 31 1.78 1.33 1.85
C SER A 31 1.94 0.57 0.53
N PRO A 32 1.13 -0.48 0.26
CA PRO A 32 1.22 -1.23 -0.99
C PRO A 32 0.94 -0.35 -2.21
N TRP A 33 -0.05 0.54 -2.11
CA TRP A 33 -0.40 1.47 -3.19
C TRP A 33 0.77 2.36 -3.57
N SER A 34 1.47 2.90 -2.58
CA SER A 34 2.60 3.78 -2.81
C SER A 34 3.79 3.08 -3.45
N ILE A 35 4.17 1.90 -2.90
CA ILE A 35 5.27 1.11 -3.45
C ILE A 35 4.95 0.72 -4.90
N SER A 36 3.71 0.28 -5.16
CA SER A 36 3.24 -0.05 -6.51
C SER A 36 3.32 1.15 -7.46
N LEU A 37 2.89 2.34 -7.00
CA LEU A 37 2.89 3.57 -7.79
C LEU A 37 4.32 3.99 -8.18
N VAL A 38 5.24 4.01 -7.22
CA VAL A 38 6.63 4.41 -7.48
C VAL A 38 7.37 3.38 -8.33
N MET A 39 7.10 2.08 -8.16
CA MET A 39 7.67 1.03 -9.00
C MET A 39 7.07 1.00 -10.40
N ALA A 40 5.84 1.48 -10.59
CA ALA A 40 5.28 1.68 -11.92
C ALA A 40 6.00 2.80 -12.70
N ASN A 41 6.61 3.79 -12.02
CA ASN A 41 7.51 4.76 -12.67
C ASN A 41 8.79 4.09 -13.17
N VAL A 42 9.34 3.17 -12.38
CA VAL A 42 10.51 2.38 -12.76
C VAL A 42 10.16 1.46 -13.93
N TYR A 43 8.96 0.85 -13.90
CA TYR A 43 8.44 -0.03 -14.95
C TYR A 43 8.34 0.64 -16.32
N LEU A 44 7.96 1.93 -16.40
CA LEU A 44 7.95 2.71 -17.65
C LEU A 44 9.30 2.63 -18.41
N GLY A 45 10.39 2.64 -17.65
CA GLY A 45 11.76 2.64 -18.16
C GLY A 45 12.36 1.24 -18.36
N ALA A 46 11.73 0.20 -17.82
CA ALA A 46 12.24 -1.17 -17.83
C ALA A 46 11.90 -1.89 -19.15
N ARG A 47 12.77 -2.81 -19.58
CA ARG A 47 12.56 -3.69 -20.74
C ARG A 47 12.98 -5.13 -20.40
N GLY A 48 12.73 -6.07 -21.31
CA GLY A 48 13.15 -7.48 -21.19
C GLY A 48 12.75 -8.14 -19.86
N CYS A 49 13.62 -8.99 -19.34
CA CYS A 49 13.42 -9.71 -18.07
C CYS A 49 13.18 -8.78 -16.88
N THR A 50 13.82 -7.60 -16.87
CA THR A 50 13.61 -6.59 -15.81
C THR A 50 12.15 -6.13 -15.77
N ALA A 51 11.56 -5.83 -16.93
CA ALA A 51 10.15 -5.48 -17.01
C ALA A 51 9.24 -6.65 -16.61
N GLU A 52 9.55 -7.87 -17.05
CA GLU A 52 8.77 -9.07 -16.72
C GLU A 52 8.73 -9.34 -15.21
N GLN A 53 9.88 -9.29 -14.54
CA GLN A 53 9.97 -9.45 -13.08
C GLN A 53 9.16 -8.38 -12.33
N ILE A 54 9.24 -7.10 -12.75
CA ILE A 54 8.43 -6.04 -12.14
C ILE A 54 6.93 -6.34 -12.32
N ALA A 55 6.51 -6.72 -13.53
CA ALA A 55 5.12 -7.01 -13.82
C ALA A 55 4.59 -8.26 -13.10
N GLU A 56 5.46 -9.21 -12.77
CA GLU A 56 5.12 -10.40 -11.99
C GLU A 56 4.99 -10.07 -10.50
N VAL A 57 6.02 -9.48 -9.88
CA VAL A 57 6.03 -9.14 -8.44
C VAL A 57 4.87 -8.24 -8.05
N PHE A 58 4.53 -7.27 -8.90
CA PHE A 58 3.44 -6.32 -8.65
C PHE A 58 2.09 -6.75 -9.28
N HIS A 59 2.01 -7.96 -9.83
CA HIS A 59 0.81 -8.52 -10.48
C HIS A 59 0.23 -7.67 -11.63
N PHE A 60 1.03 -6.79 -12.26
CA PHE A 60 0.60 -5.94 -13.38
C PHE A 60 0.16 -6.79 -14.59
N SER A 61 0.86 -7.90 -14.85
CA SER A 61 0.55 -8.79 -15.97
C SER A 61 -0.85 -9.42 -15.87
N LYS A 62 -1.27 -9.80 -14.66
CA LYS A 62 -2.63 -10.32 -14.41
C LYS A 62 -3.67 -9.22 -14.64
N ALA A 63 -3.40 -8.00 -14.18
CA ALA A 63 -4.29 -6.87 -14.40
C ALA A 63 -4.46 -6.54 -15.89
N GLU A 64 -3.43 -6.69 -16.70
CA GLU A 64 -3.50 -6.51 -18.16
C GLU A 64 -4.30 -7.64 -18.84
N LYS A 65 -4.06 -8.91 -18.47
CA LYS A 65 -4.73 -10.09 -19.07
C LYS A 65 -6.22 -10.16 -18.78
N THR A 66 -6.66 -9.85 -17.56
CA THR A 66 -8.10 -9.88 -17.19
C THR A 66 -8.94 -8.96 -18.08
N GLU A 67 -8.38 -7.85 -18.56
CA GLU A 67 -9.09 -6.94 -19.47
C GLU A 67 -9.17 -7.44 -20.91
N ILE A 68 -8.17 -8.17 -21.41
CA ILE A 68 -8.25 -8.80 -22.73
C ILE A 68 -9.45 -9.75 -22.74
N ALA A 69 -9.64 -10.52 -21.67
CA ALA A 69 -10.77 -11.43 -21.51
C ALA A 69 -12.13 -10.71 -21.39
N HIS A 70 -12.21 -9.56 -20.72
CA HIS A 70 -13.44 -8.76 -20.68
C HIS A 70 -13.78 -8.13 -22.04
N ARG A 71 -12.79 -7.70 -22.82
CA ARG A 71 -13.01 -7.11 -24.16
C ARG A 71 -13.50 -8.13 -25.18
N THR A 72 -13.02 -9.38 -25.12
CA THR A 72 -13.48 -10.46 -26.02
C THR A 72 -14.88 -10.98 -25.69
N ARG A 73 -15.45 -10.65 -24.54
CA ARG A 73 -16.83 -11.03 -24.15
C ARG A 73 -17.92 -10.10 -24.69
N HIS A 74 -17.59 -8.98 -25.34
CA HIS A 74 -18.58 -8.19 -26.08
C HIS A 74 -18.72 -8.73 -27.52
N PRO A 75 -19.90 -9.19 -27.96
CA PRO A 75 -20.07 -9.69 -29.31
C PRO A 75 -20.01 -8.52 -30.29
N ARG A 76 -18.85 -8.33 -30.93
CA ARG A 76 -18.77 -7.56 -32.16
C ARG A 76 -19.40 -8.41 -33.26
N VAL A 77 -20.51 -7.93 -33.82
CA VAL A 77 -21.09 -8.48 -35.05
C VAL A 77 -20.07 -8.25 -36.17
N TYR A 78 -19.19 -9.22 -36.41
CA TYR A 78 -18.25 -9.20 -37.52
C TYR A 78 -18.95 -9.82 -38.74
N SER A 79 -19.12 -9.01 -39.79
CA SER A 79 -19.63 -9.49 -41.08
C SER A 79 -18.57 -10.33 -41.80
N LYS A 80 -19.02 -11.44 -42.38
CA LYS A 80 -18.31 -12.50 -43.11
C LYS A 80 -17.41 -12.07 -44.29
N MET A 81 -17.23 -10.77 -44.54
CA MET A 81 -16.37 -10.24 -45.60
C MET A 81 -14.93 -9.93 -45.16
N GLU A 82 -14.64 -9.77 -43.86
CA GLU A 82 -13.28 -9.46 -43.36
C GLU A 82 -12.38 -10.71 -43.18
N GLU A 83 -12.95 -11.92 -43.09
CA GLU A 83 -12.18 -13.18 -43.05
C GLU A 83 -11.44 -13.48 -44.36
N LEU A 84 -11.88 -12.89 -45.48
CA LEU A 84 -11.28 -13.13 -46.81
C LEU A 84 -10.08 -12.22 -47.13
N LEU A 85 -9.71 -11.29 -46.23
CA LEU A 85 -8.56 -10.39 -46.41
C LEU A 85 -7.36 -10.74 -45.52
N TYR A 86 -7.34 -11.92 -44.89
CA TYR A 86 -6.20 -12.36 -44.09
C TYR A 86 -5.03 -12.78 -44.99
N ASN A 87 -4.24 -11.80 -45.41
CA ASN A 87 -3.01 -12.01 -46.16
C ASN A 87 -1.84 -12.19 -45.17
N PRO A 88 -1.13 -13.34 -45.14
CA PRO A 88 -0.09 -13.62 -44.14
C PRO A 88 1.11 -12.68 -44.18
N CYS A 89 1.27 -11.91 -45.26
CA CYS A 89 2.43 -11.04 -45.49
C CYS A 89 2.34 -9.65 -44.85
N ILE A 90 1.21 -9.26 -44.22
CA ILE A 90 1.09 -7.96 -43.50
C ILE A 90 1.41 -8.10 -42.00
N ALA A 91 1.94 -9.25 -41.56
CA ALA A 91 2.32 -9.45 -40.15
C ALA A 91 3.64 -8.77 -39.72
N LEU A 92 4.39 -8.12 -40.63
CA LEU A 92 5.76 -7.63 -40.35
C LEU A 92 5.92 -6.10 -40.28
N LEU A 93 4.85 -5.32 -40.32
CA LEU A 93 4.92 -3.87 -40.10
C LEU A 93 3.70 -3.42 -39.27
N LYS A 94 3.72 -3.71 -37.97
CA LYS A 94 2.86 -2.97 -37.02
C LYS A 94 3.72 -1.94 -36.30
N PRO A 95 3.45 -0.63 -36.45
CA PRO A 95 4.12 0.38 -35.63
C PRO A 95 3.67 0.20 -34.16
N PRO A 96 4.54 0.50 -33.18
CA PRO A 96 4.19 0.33 -31.78
C PRO A 96 3.45 1.58 -31.32
N PHE A 97 2.12 1.69 -31.48
CA PHE A 97 1.45 2.87 -30.92
C PHE A 97 -0.02 2.67 -30.57
N GLU A 98 -0.27 2.97 -29.28
CA GLU A 98 -1.47 3.55 -28.69
C GLU A 98 -2.83 2.85 -28.88
N THR A 99 -3.19 2.05 -27.87
CA THR A 99 -4.59 1.90 -27.45
C THR A 99 -4.72 2.20 -25.97
N ALA A 100 -5.82 2.82 -25.59
CA ALA A 100 -6.20 3.24 -24.24
C ALA A 100 -6.33 2.08 -23.21
N SER A 101 -5.24 1.37 -22.92
CA SER A 101 -5.15 0.32 -21.88
C SER A 101 -3.69 -0.07 -21.61
N ASN A 102 -2.84 0.90 -21.30
CA ASN A 102 -1.55 0.61 -20.66
C ASN A 102 -1.73 0.77 -19.14
N ILE A 103 -1.16 -0.12 -18.33
CA ILE A 103 -1.20 -0.10 -16.85
C ILE A 103 -0.93 1.30 -16.27
N HIS A 104 -0.07 2.09 -16.88
CA HIS A 104 0.26 3.46 -16.44
C HIS A 104 -0.93 4.43 -16.50
N ALA A 105 -1.80 4.31 -17.52
CA ALA A 105 -3.03 5.11 -17.61
C ALA A 105 -4.01 4.74 -16.48
N ARG A 106 -3.99 3.48 -16.03
CA ARG A 106 -4.80 3.05 -14.88
C ARG A 106 -4.25 3.58 -13.57
N PHE A 107 -2.93 3.56 -13.39
CA PHE A 107 -2.28 4.22 -12.26
C PHE A 107 -2.63 5.71 -12.22
N GLN A 108 -2.61 6.39 -13.37
CA GLN A 108 -3.03 7.78 -13.48
C GLN A 108 -4.48 7.96 -13.01
N ALA A 109 -5.42 7.18 -13.55
CA ALA A 109 -6.83 7.29 -13.21
C ALA A 109 -7.11 6.98 -11.71
N LEU A 110 -6.51 5.92 -11.16
CA LEU A 110 -6.65 5.60 -9.74
C LEU A 110 -5.99 6.66 -8.85
N SER A 111 -4.82 7.19 -9.23
CA SER A 111 -4.17 8.26 -8.47
C SER A 111 -5.01 9.53 -8.47
N GLN A 112 -5.61 9.87 -9.61
CA GLN A 112 -6.54 11.00 -9.73
C GLN A 112 -7.80 10.82 -8.90
N GLU A 113 -8.20 9.58 -8.60
CA GLU A 113 -9.33 9.29 -7.72
C GLU A 113 -8.92 9.32 -6.24
N ILE A 114 -7.82 8.64 -5.88
CA ILE A 114 -7.35 8.48 -4.50
C ILE A 114 -6.83 9.80 -3.90
N TYR A 115 -6.15 10.62 -4.70
CA TYR A 115 -5.53 11.87 -4.25
C TYR A 115 -6.37 13.11 -4.59
N GLN A 116 -7.67 12.97 -4.87
CA GLN A 116 -8.53 14.15 -5.02
C GLN A 116 -8.46 15.01 -3.76
N PRO A 117 -8.32 16.34 -3.89
CA PRO A 117 -8.35 17.21 -2.73
C PRO A 117 -9.69 17.07 -2.00
N THR A 118 -9.67 16.47 -0.81
CA THR A 118 -10.83 16.42 0.08
C THR A 118 -10.55 17.28 1.31
N LYS A 119 -11.62 17.72 1.99
CA LYS A 119 -11.50 18.41 3.29
C LYS A 119 -11.52 17.43 4.47
N HIS A 120 -11.63 16.14 4.20
CA HIS A 120 -12.00 15.12 5.19
C HIS A 120 -10.81 14.25 5.61
N PHE A 121 -9.82 14.10 4.74
CA PHE A 121 -8.56 13.45 5.05
C PHE A 121 -7.41 14.11 4.27
N ILE A 122 -6.20 13.95 4.80
CA ILE A 122 -4.94 14.33 4.18
C ILE A 122 -4.18 13.04 3.89
N LEU A 123 -3.92 12.79 2.61
CA LEU A 123 -3.02 11.74 2.17
C LEU A 123 -1.84 12.39 1.45
N ARG A 124 -0.67 12.42 2.11
CA ARG A 124 0.58 12.90 1.52
C ARG A 124 1.42 11.71 1.11
N SER A 125 1.73 11.65 -0.18
CA SER A 125 2.58 10.62 -0.75
C SER A 125 3.73 11.27 -1.49
N VAL A 126 4.93 10.80 -1.15
CA VAL A 126 6.20 11.23 -1.70
C VAL A 126 6.74 10.09 -2.54
N ASN A 127 6.74 10.27 -3.86
CA ASN A 127 7.20 9.28 -4.84
C ASN A 127 8.20 9.95 -5.76
N GLN A 128 9.49 9.68 -5.57
CA GLN A 128 10.53 10.38 -6.31
C GLN A 128 11.64 9.45 -6.77
N LEU A 129 12.07 9.63 -8.02
CA LEU A 129 13.24 8.98 -8.59
C LEU A 129 14.38 10.00 -8.64
N TYR A 130 15.56 9.63 -8.16
CA TYR A 130 16.78 10.42 -8.22
C TYR A 130 17.81 9.70 -9.08
N GLY A 131 18.25 10.32 -10.16
CA GLY A 131 19.33 9.84 -11.02
C GLY A 131 20.59 10.66 -10.83
N ASP A 132 21.74 9.99 -10.82
CA ASP A 132 23.04 10.66 -10.84
C ASP A 132 23.20 11.52 -12.11
N THR A 133 24.02 12.57 -12.06
CA THR A 133 24.31 13.43 -13.24
C THR A 133 24.88 12.65 -14.42
N SER A 134 25.52 11.50 -14.16
CA SER A 134 26.00 10.58 -15.19
C SER A 134 24.90 9.72 -15.85
N VAL A 135 23.63 9.90 -15.48
CA VAL A 135 22.46 9.16 -16.01
C VAL A 135 21.54 10.14 -16.77
N PRO A 136 21.77 10.39 -18.07
CA PRO A 136 20.87 11.22 -18.85
C PRO A 136 19.55 10.48 -19.11
N PHE A 137 18.44 11.01 -18.60
CA PHE A 137 17.11 10.45 -18.85
C PHE A 137 16.65 10.73 -20.28
N ARG A 138 16.03 9.73 -20.92
CA ARG A 138 15.40 9.89 -22.23
C ARG A 138 14.23 10.86 -22.17
N LYS A 139 14.04 11.66 -23.21
CA LYS A 139 12.93 12.63 -23.28
C LYS A 139 11.57 11.94 -23.27
N GLU A 140 11.46 10.80 -23.95
CA GLU A 140 10.24 10.00 -24.02
C GLU A 140 9.85 9.44 -22.64
N PHE A 141 10.86 9.04 -21.85
CA PHE A 141 10.66 8.58 -20.48
C PHE A 141 10.15 9.73 -19.60
N LEU A 142 10.82 10.89 -19.62
CA LEU A 142 10.41 12.06 -18.85
C LEU A 142 8.99 12.52 -19.21
N GLN A 143 8.64 12.54 -20.49
CA GLN A 143 7.28 12.86 -20.96
C GLN A 143 6.25 11.85 -20.44
N SER A 144 6.59 10.56 -20.45
CA SER A 144 5.69 9.50 -19.97
C SER A 144 5.48 9.56 -18.45
N VAL A 145 6.56 9.75 -17.68
CA VAL A 145 6.46 9.92 -16.21
C VAL A 145 5.63 11.16 -15.87
N LYS A 146 5.86 12.28 -16.57
CA LYS A 146 5.06 13.50 -16.37
C LYS A 146 3.59 13.29 -16.74
N LYS A 147 3.32 12.60 -17.86
CA LYS A 147 1.96 12.32 -18.34
C LYS A 147 1.17 11.48 -17.34
N TYR A 148 1.72 10.34 -16.89
CA TYR A 148 0.95 9.37 -16.11
C TYR A 148 1.00 9.61 -14.60
N TYR A 149 2.09 10.19 -14.10
CA TYR A 149 2.34 10.28 -12.65
C TYR A 149 2.49 11.71 -12.14
N ASN A 150 2.43 12.70 -13.04
CA ASN A 150 2.70 14.11 -12.74
C ASN A 150 4.04 14.35 -12.04
N ALA A 151 4.96 13.40 -12.12
CA ALA A 151 6.27 13.43 -11.48
C ALA A 151 7.37 13.83 -12.46
N ALA A 152 8.52 14.22 -11.93
CA ALA A 152 9.73 14.48 -12.71
C ALA A 152 10.93 13.90 -11.95
N PRO A 153 11.64 12.90 -12.50
CA PRO A 153 12.89 12.42 -11.93
C PRO A 153 13.85 13.60 -11.66
N GLN A 154 14.53 13.58 -10.52
CA GLN A 154 15.52 14.59 -10.16
C GLN A 154 16.91 14.13 -10.56
N THR A 155 17.73 15.06 -11.03
CA THR A 155 19.13 14.80 -11.35
C THR A 155 20.01 15.40 -10.26
N VAL A 156 20.86 14.58 -9.64
CA VAL A 156 21.70 14.94 -8.49
C VAL A 156 23.13 14.43 -8.68
N ASN A 157 24.11 14.99 -7.96
CA ASN A 157 25.51 14.57 -8.06
C ASN A 157 25.89 13.66 -6.89
N PHE A 158 25.59 12.36 -6.99
CA PHE A 158 25.97 11.41 -5.94
C PHE A 158 27.50 11.23 -5.88
N GLN A 159 28.20 11.37 -7.02
CA GLN A 159 29.64 11.11 -7.09
C GLN A 159 30.47 12.00 -6.16
N GLU A 160 30.09 13.26 -6.03
CA GLU A 160 30.84 14.25 -5.24
C GLU A 160 30.10 14.69 -3.97
N ALA A 161 28.77 14.54 -3.92
CA ALA A 161 27.94 15.15 -2.89
C ALA A 161 26.90 14.18 -2.25
N ALA A 162 27.21 12.87 -2.20
CA ALA A 162 26.25 11.85 -1.72
C ALA A 162 25.63 12.18 -0.36
N GLU A 163 26.43 12.60 0.63
CA GLU A 163 25.93 12.90 1.97
C GLU A 163 25.11 14.21 2.02
N GLU A 164 25.49 15.25 1.26
CA GLU A 164 24.63 16.44 1.15
C GLU A 164 23.28 16.09 0.51
N ILE A 165 23.29 15.32 -0.59
CA ILE A 165 22.06 14.88 -1.26
C ILE A 165 21.20 14.01 -0.34
N ARG A 166 21.81 13.14 0.48
CA ARG A 166 21.08 12.36 1.50
C ARG A 166 20.30 13.27 2.46
N ASN A 167 20.96 14.31 2.97
CA ASN A 167 20.36 15.27 3.88
C ASN A 167 19.27 16.12 3.21
N GLU A 168 19.47 16.51 1.95
CA GLU A 168 18.46 17.20 1.15
C GLU A 168 17.20 16.35 0.94
N ILE A 169 17.37 15.08 0.56
CA ILE A 169 16.26 14.12 0.39
C ILE A 169 15.51 13.97 1.71
N ASN A 170 16.21 13.74 2.82
CA ASN A 170 15.60 13.58 4.13
C ASN A 170 14.83 14.84 4.57
N SER A 171 15.41 16.02 4.35
CA SER A 171 14.77 17.30 4.68
C SER A 171 13.52 17.55 3.84
N TRP A 172 13.58 17.23 2.55
CA TRP A 172 12.45 17.34 1.64
C TRP A 172 11.32 16.37 2.02
N VAL A 173 11.63 15.10 2.27
CA VAL A 173 10.65 14.09 2.72
C VAL A 173 9.99 14.52 4.03
N LYS A 174 10.77 15.01 5.00
CA LYS A 174 10.26 15.54 6.27
C LYS A 174 9.28 16.67 6.04
N HIS A 175 9.60 17.61 5.16
CA HIS A 175 8.70 18.74 4.86
C HIS A 175 7.40 18.27 4.19
N GLN A 176 7.48 17.36 3.21
CA GLN A 176 6.30 16.85 2.49
C GLN A 176 5.37 15.98 3.36
N THR A 177 5.90 15.40 4.45
CA THR A 177 5.17 14.53 5.37
C THR A 177 4.85 15.21 6.70
N GLU A 178 4.80 16.55 6.73
CA GLU A 178 4.44 17.34 7.92
C GLU A 178 5.31 17.01 9.16
N GLY A 179 6.56 16.61 8.93
CA GLY A 179 7.51 16.25 9.99
C GLY A 179 7.40 14.81 10.49
N LYS A 180 6.48 14.01 9.96
CA LYS A 180 6.17 12.66 10.45
C LYS A 180 7.14 11.60 9.96
N VAL A 181 7.58 11.70 8.70
CA VAL A 181 8.61 10.81 8.17
C VAL A 181 9.96 11.52 8.21
N GLN A 182 10.81 11.10 9.13
CA GLN A 182 12.16 11.63 9.31
C GLN A 182 13.20 10.55 9.02
N ASN A 183 14.38 10.96 8.56
CA ASN A 183 15.51 10.06 8.29
C ASN A 183 15.06 8.84 7.46
N LEU A 184 14.57 9.10 6.24
CA LEU A 184 14.21 8.04 5.30
C LEU A 184 15.47 7.31 4.81
N LEU A 185 16.54 8.06 4.54
CA LEU A 185 17.84 7.52 4.15
C LEU A 185 18.78 7.56 5.36
N ASP A 186 19.19 6.38 5.82
CA ASP A 186 20.19 6.22 6.87
C ASP A 186 21.59 6.66 6.40
N GLU A 187 22.47 7.02 7.33
CA GLU A 187 23.86 7.36 7.01
C GLU A 187 24.55 6.21 6.26
N GLY A 188 25.30 6.53 5.19
CA GLY A 188 25.95 5.53 4.33
C GLY A 188 25.00 4.69 3.46
N SER A 189 23.70 4.98 3.43
CA SER A 189 22.74 4.29 2.55
C SER A 189 22.87 4.66 1.08
N ILE A 190 23.57 5.76 0.77
CA ILE A 190 23.95 6.19 -0.57
C ILE A 190 25.41 6.66 -0.55
N ASP A 191 26.10 6.52 -1.67
CA ASP A 191 27.53 6.76 -1.82
C ASP A 191 27.90 7.30 -3.21
N SER A 192 29.20 7.51 -3.46
CA SER A 192 29.71 8.00 -4.76
C SER A 192 29.44 7.07 -5.95
N LEU A 193 29.14 5.79 -5.69
CA LEU A 193 28.84 4.78 -6.70
C LEU A 193 27.35 4.73 -7.05
N THR A 194 26.50 5.34 -6.23
CA THR A 194 25.05 5.39 -6.40
C THR A 194 24.68 6.09 -7.71
N LYS A 195 23.79 5.46 -8.49
CA LYS A 195 23.35 5.94 -9.81
C LYS A 195 21.86 6.22 -9.92
N LEU A 196 21.04 5.45 -9.23
CA LEU A 196 19.58 5.59 -9.30
C LEU A 196 18.97 5.22 -7.96
N VAL A 197 18.21 6.12 -7.35
CA VAL A 197 17.58 5.92 -6.05
C VAL A 197 16.08 6.15 -6.15
N LEU A 198 15.31 5.24 -5.56
CA LEU A 198 13.87 5.36 -5.43
C LEU A 198 13.51 5.78 -4.01
N VAL A 199 12.77 6.88 -3.88
CA VAL A 199 12.29 7.40 -2.60
C VAL A 199 10.77 7.28 -2.54
N ASN A 200 10.29 6.61 -1.51
CA ASN A 200 8.89 6.41 -1.24
C ASN A 200 8.56 6.72 0.23
N ALA A 201 7.74 7.74 0.48
CA ALA A 201 7.27 8.02 1.83
C ALA A 201 5.80 8.41 1.88
N LEU A 202 5.06 7.85 2.83
CA LEU A 202 3.64 8.19 3.03
C LEU A 202 3.32 8.66 4.43
N TYR A 203 2.39 9.60 4.45
CA TYR A 203 1.72 10.08 5.63
C TYR A 203 0.21 10.18 5.35
N PHE A 204 -0.59 9.65 6.27
CA PHE A 204 -2.04 9.71 6.20
C PHE A 204 -2.61 10.26 7.51
N ARG A 205 -3.61 11.10 7.35
CA ARG A 205 -4.44 11.66 8.41
C ARG A 205 -5.89 11.67 7.96
N GLY A 206 -6.82 11.16 8.74
CA GLY A 206 -8.25 11.20 8.43
C GLY A 206 -9.10 11.04 9.67
N ASN A 207 -10.27 11.67 9.71
CA ASN A 207 -11.14 11.61 10.89
C ASN A 207 -12.12 10.44 10.81
N TRP A 208 -12.38 9.79 11.94
CA TRP A 208 -13.44 8.78 12.03
C TRP A 208 -14.81 9.39 11.69
N SER A 209 -15.67 8.61 11.04
CA SER A 209 -17.09 8.97 10.91
C SER A 209 -17.77 9.01 12.28
N LYS A 210 -17.40 8.04 13.15
CA LYS A 210 -17.83 7.91 14.54
C LYS A 210 -16.60 7.93 15.45
N THR A 211 -16.38 9.07 16.10
CA THR A 211 -15.19 9.31 16.94
C THR A 211 -15.30 8.63 18.29
N PHE A 212 -14.17 8.17 18.83
CA PHE A 212 -14.10 7.76 20.24
C PHE A 212 -14.14 9.00 21.14
N LYS A 213 -14.66 8.88 22.36
CA LYS A 213 -14.58 9.98 23.34
C LYS A 213 -13.29 9.86 24.12
N LYS A 214 -12.53 10.95 24.24
CA LYS A 214 -11.27 10.97 25.00
C LYS A 214 -11.45 10.56 26.47
N ASN A 215 -12.60 10.88 27.05
CA ASN A 215 -12.92 10.54 28.44
C ASN A 215 -13.16 9.04 28.65
N ASP A 216 -13.50 8.31 27.58
CA ASP A 216 -13.74 6.86 27.63
C ASP A 216 -12.45 6.06 27.37
N THR A 217 -11.34 6.75 27.07
CA THR A 217 -10.03 6.11 26.87
C THR A 217 -9.35 5.86 28.20
N THR A 218 -9.07 4.59 28.49
CA THR A 218 -8.52 4.14 29.79
C THR A 218 -7.25 3.32 29.60
N GLU A 219 -6.45 3.17 30.66
CA GLU A 219 -5.34 2.20 30.62
C GLU A 219 -5.87 0.78 30.75
N GLN A 220 -5.58 -0.06 29.76
CA GLN A 220 -5.96 -1.47 29.76
C GLN A 220 -4.79 -2.34 29.29
N PRO A 221 -4.75 -3.63 29.68
CA PRO A 221 -3.72 -4.54 29.19
C PRO A 221 -3.92 -4.86 27.70
N PHE A 222 -2.84 -4.80 26.94
CA PHE A 222 -2.70 -5.43 25.64
C PHE A 222 -1.85 -6.70 25.79
N ARG A 223 -2.46 -7.85 25.51
CA ARG A 223 -1.89 -9.18 25.66
C ARG A 223 -0.98 -9.45 24.46
N LEU A 224 0.33 -9.55 24.68
CA LEU A 224 1.31 -9.89 23.64
C LEU A 224 1.31 -11.40 23.36
N ASN A 225 1.03 -12.17 24.41
CA ASN A 225 0.87 -13.62 24.42
C ASN A 225 0.08 -13.98 25.70
N LYS A 226 -0.15 -15.28 25.97
CA LYS A 226 -0.94 -15.73 27.12
C LYS A 226 -0.38 -15.33 28.50
N THR A 227 0.92 -15.05 28.61
CA THR A 227 1.58 -14.77 29.89
C THR A 227 2.03 -13.32 30.04
N THR A 228 2.12 -12.58 28.94
CA THR A 228 2.71 -11.24 28.89
C THR A 228 1.71 -10.24 28.36
N SER A 229 1.51 -9.16 29.12
CA SER A 229 0.72 -8.00 28.69
C SER A 229 1.46 -6.69 28.96
N LYS A 230 1.10 -5.64 28.21
CA LYS A 230 1.59 -4.27 28.41
C LYS A 230 0.40 -3.32 28.54
N PRO A 231 0.46 -2.29 29.41
CA PRO A 231 -0.59 -1.29 29.47
C PRO A 231 -0.60 -0.45 28.18
N VAL A 232 -1.80 -0.16 27.66
CA VAL A 232 -2.04 0.73 26.52
C VAL A 232 -3.16 1.71 26.83
N LYS A 233 -3.18 2.86 26.14
CA LYS A 233 -4.37 3.72 26.09
C LYS A 233 -5.40 3.06 25.18
N MET A 234 -6.35 2.37 25.78
CA MET A 234 -7.43 1.67 25.08
C MET A 234 -8.62 2.61 24.93
N MET A 235 -8.93 2.98 23.68
CA MET A 235 -10.09 3.78 23.34
C MET A 235 -11.33 2.90 23.36
N PHE A 236 -12.47 3.47 23.75
CA PHE A 236 -13.74 2.77 23.81
C PHE A 236 -14.85 3.58 23.11
N GLN A 237 -15.71 2.90 22.37
CA GLN A 237 -16.99 3.44 21.93
C GLN A 237 -18.04 2.34 21.79
N HIS A 238 -19.30 2.75 21.85
CA HIS A 238 -20.46 1.90 21.63
C HIS A 238 -21.31 2.51 20.51
N ASP A 239 -21.49 1.78 19.41
CA ASP A 239 -22.31 2.19 18.27
C ASP A 239 -22.56 0.98 17.36
N LYS A 240 -23.19 1.21 16.21
CA LYS A 240 -23.34 0.24 15.12
C LYS A 240 -22.15 0.24 14.17
N PHE A 241 -21.68 -0.96 13.81
CA PHE A 241 -20.56 -1.16 12.91
C PHE A 241 -20.84 -2.31 11.94
N ASN A 242 -20.21 -2.26 10.78
CA ASN A 242 -20.18 -3.43 9.90
C ASN A 242 -19.18 -4.44 10.45
N TRP A 243 -19.61 -5.68 10.58
CA TRP A 243 -18.84 -6.76 11.20
C TRP A 243 -19.05 -8.09 10.46
N ASN A 244 -18.05 -8.96 10.52
CA ASN A 244 -18.15 -10.34 10.06
C ASN A 244 -17.31 -11.26 10.95
N TYR A 245 -17.70 -12.53 11.08
CA TYR A 245 -16.89 -13.55 11.74
C TYR A 245 -16.56 -14.69 10.78
N ILE A 246 -15.27 -14.93 10.58
CA ILE A 246 -14.78 -15.95 9.66
C ILE A 246 -14.44 -17.21 10.45
N ASN A 247 -15.35 -18.20 10.42
CA ASN A 247 -15.19 -19.47 11.13
C ASN A 247 -13.88 -20.20 10.77
N ASP A 248 -13.52 -20.23 9.48
CA ASP A 248 -12.37 -20.99 8.97
C ASP A 248 -11.02 -20.55 9.55
N VAL A 249 -10.92 -19.30 9.99
CA VAL A 249 -9.71 -18.70 10.59
C VAL A 249 -9.98 -18.11 11.98
N GLN A 250 -11.15 -18.39 12.57
CA GLN A 250 -11.59 -17.89 13.88
C GLN A 250 -11.28 -16.40 14.09
N THR A 251 -11.74 -15.54 13.18
CA THR A 251 -11.35 -14.12 13.17
C THR A 251 -12.57 -13.22 13.05
N HIS A 252 -12.67 -12.22 13.92
CA HIS A 252 -13.59 -11.10 13.78
C HIS A 252 -13.02 -10.06 12.82
N ILE A 253 -13.87 -9.53 11.96
CA ILE A 253 -13.55 -8.40 11.08
C ILE A 253 -14.48 -7.26 11.41
N LEU A 254 -13.94 -6.09 11.74
CA LEU A 254 -14.70 -4.88 12.00
C LEU A 254 -14.31 -3.78 11.03
N GLU A 255 -15.28 -3.06 10.48
CA GLU A 255 -15.06 -1.86 9.67
C GLU A 255 -15.28 -0.58 10.48
N LEU A 256 -14.25 0.24 10.57
CA LEU A 256 -14.31 1.60 11.09
C LEU A 256 -14.24 2.59 9.92
N GLN A 257 -15.38 3.23 9.62
CA GLN A 257 -15.49 4.18 8.53
C GLN A 257 -14.87 5.53 8.89
N TYR A 258 -14.14 6.13 7.97
CA TYR A 258 -13.78 7.55 8.03
C TYR A 258 -14.94 8.42 7.55
N VAL A 259 -14.86 9.73 7.79
CA VAL A 259 -15.86 10.71 7.35
C VAL A 259 -16.23 10.50 5.86
N ASN A 260 -17.54 10.58 5.58
CA ASN A 260 -18.15 10.35 4.26
C ASN A 260 -17.94 8.96 3.65
N ASN A 261 -17.40 8.01 4.40
CA ASN A 261 -17.15 6.64 3.93
C ASN A 261 -16.25 6.58 2.67
N GLU A 262 -15.37 7.58 2.47
CA GLU A 262 -14.37 7.57 1.38
C GLU A 262 -13.27 6.53 1.64
N LEU A 263 -12.87 6.42 2.91
CA LEU A 263 -11.92 5.44 3.42
C LEU A 263 -12.57 4.64 4.55
N SER A 264 -12.10 3.41 4.74
CA SER A 264 -12.41 2.60 5.92
C SER A 264 -11.15 1.91 6.43
N MET A 265 -11.02 1.80 7.75
CA MET A 265 -10.07 0.90 8.38
C MET A 265 -10.79 -0.42 8.68
N PHE A 266 -10.20 -1.52 8.24
CA PHE A 266 -10.63 -2.87 8.60
C PHE A 266 -9.67 -3.41 9.65
N ILE A 267 -10.20 -4.00 10.71
CA ILE A 267 -9.44 -4.69 11.75
C ILE A 267 -9.81 -6.16 11.70
N LEU A 268 -8.82 -7.03 11.54
CA LEU A 268 -8.95 -8.48 11.54
C LEU A 268 -8.33 -8.99 12.82
N LEU A 269 -9.19 -9.31 13.78
CA LEU A 269 -8.85 -9.70 15.14
C LEU A 269 -9.15 -11.19 15.32
N PRO A 270 -8.13 -12.05 15.45
CA PRO A 270 -8.33 -13.44 15.86
C PRO A 270 -9.19 -13.54 17.12
N GLU A 271 -9.87 -14.65 17.33
CA GLU A 271 -10.77 -14.82 18.48
C GLU A 271 -10.01 -14.75 19.81
N ASP A 272 -8.86 -15.41 19.90
CA ASP A 272 -7.97 -15.31 21.06
C ASP A 272 -6.54 -15.76 20.76
N ILE A 273 -5.64 -15.53 21.71
CA ILE A 273 -4.25 -16.01 21.73
C ILE A 273 -4.21 -17.50 22.13
N ASN A 274 -3.52 -18.32 21.33
CA ASN A 274 -3.30 -19.75 21.62
C ASN A 274 -1.91 -20.04 22.22
N ASP A 275 -1.70 -21.25 22.75
CA ASP A 275 -0.40 -21.62 23.33
C ASP A 275 0.70 -21.59 22.26
N GLY A 276 1.68 -20.70 22.43
CA GLY A 276 2.78 -20.53 21.48
C GLY A 276 2.41 -19.84 20.16
N SER A 277 1.24 -19.18 20.09
CA SER A 277 0.72 -18.51 18.90
C SER A 277 0.09 -17.18 19.28
N THR A 278 0.16 -16.20 18.39
CA THR A 278 -0.53 -14.90 18.54
C THR A 278 -2.00 -14.95 18.14
N GLY A 279 -2.47 -16.09 17.60
CA GLY A 279 -3.76 -16.25 16.93
C GLY A 279 -3.71 -15.88 15.43
N LEU A 280 -2.70 -15.10 15.01
CA LEU A 280 -2.61 -14.58 13.65
C LEU A 280 -2.17 -15.60 12.61
N GLU A 281 -1.48 -16.66 13.00
CA GLU A 281 -0.77 -17.54 12.07
C GLU A 281 -1.73 -18.22 11.08
N MET A 282 -2.93 -18.59 11.52
CA MET A 282 -3.96 -19.18 10.66
C MET A 282 -4.51 -18.14 9.67
N LEU A 283 -4.83 -16.94 10.16
CA LEU A 283 -5.28 -15.82 9.35
C LEU A 283 -4.22 -15.43 8.30
N GLU A 284 -2.96 -15.27 8.70
CA GLU A 284 -1.85 -14.91 7.80
C GLU A 284 -1.63 -15.97 6.71
N LYS A 285 -1.79 -17.25 7.05
CA LYS A 285 -1.65 -18.37 6.10
C LYS A 285 -2.75 -18.35 5.03
N GLU A 286 -4.00 -18.25 5.46
CA GLU A 286 -5.18 -18.31 4.58
C GLU A 286 -5.47 -16.97 3.88
N LEU A 287 -4.70 -15.92 4.16
CA LEU A 287 -4.82 -14.63 3.50
C LEU A 287 -4.53 -14.75 1.99
N THR A 288 -5.55 -14.56 1.17
CA THR A 288 -5.48 -14.44 -0.29
C THR A 288 -6.30 -13.23 -0.75
N TYR A 289 -6.11 -12.78 -1.99
CA TYR A 289 -6.93 -11.70 -2.54
C TYR A 289 -8.42 -12.07 -2.50
N GLU A 290 -8.74 -13.30 -2.90
CA GLU A 290 -10.10 -13.83 -2.98
C GLU A 290 -10.73 -13.88 -1.58
N ASN A 291 -10.02 -14.42 -0.60
CA ASN A 291 -10.48 -14.50 0.77
C ASN A 291 -10.69 -13.12 1.38
N LEU A 292 -9.69 -12.24 1.29
CA LEU A 292 -9.80 -10.88 1.84
C LEU A 292 -10.92 -10.07 1.17
N SER A 293 -11.06 -10.19 -0.15
CA SER A 293 -12.12 -9.52 -0.90
C SER A 293 -13.50 -10.04 -0.53
N LYS A 294 -13.65 -11.36 -0.31
CA LYS A 294 -14.89 -11.97 0.15
C LYS A 294 -15.21 -11.51 1.58
N TRP A 295 -14.29 -11.73 2.52
CA TRP A 295 -14.51 -11.46 3.94
C TRP A 295 -14.87 -10.00 4.24
N THR A 296 -14.48 -9.07 3.37
CA THR A 296 -14.72 -7.62 3.52
C THR A 296 -15.68 -7.05 2.48
N SER A 297 -16.47 -7.92 1.83
CA SER A 297 -17.51 -7.51 0.88
C SER A 297 -18.76 -7.04 1.64
N PRO A 298 -19.52 -6.06 1.11
CA PRO A 298 -20.74 -5.60 1.76
C PRO A 298 -21.79 -6.69 2.00
N GLU A 299 -21.78 -7.75 1.20
CA GLU A 299 -22.74 -8.87 1.30
C GLU A 299 -22.42 -9.82 2.46
N GLU A 300 -21.16 -9.89 2.88
CA GLU A 300 -20.71 -10.77 3.97
C GLU A 300 -20.63 -10.02 5.31
N MET A 301 -20.68 -8.69 5.30
CA MET A 301 -20.62 -7.85 6.49
C MET A 301 -22.03 -7.50 6.99
N GLU A 302 -22.30 -7.73 8.26
CA GLU A 302 -23.55 -7.40 8.95
C GLU A 302 -23.39 -6.12 9.79
N GLU A 303 -24.39 -5.24 9.79
CA GLU A 303 -24.43 -4.10 10.72
C GLU A 303 -24.89 -4.58 12.11
N VAL A 304 -24.01 -4.49 13.10
CA VAL A 304 -24.26 -4.93 14.48
C VAL A 304 -23.96 -3.83 15.49
N GLU A 305 -24.69 -3.80 16.60
CA GLU A 305 -24.37 -2.96 17.75
C GLU A 305 -23.20 -3.57 18.52
N ALA A 306 -22.12 -2.80 18.72
CA ALA A 306 -20.88 -3.31 19.28
C ALA A 306 -20.21 -2.34 20.27
N ASN A 307 -19.62 -2.93 21.31
CA ASN A 307 -18.66 -2.34 22.23
C ASN A 307 -17.26 -2.52 21.65
N VAL A 308 -16.68 -1.46 21.09
CA VAL A 308 -15.40 -1.49 20.39
C VAL A 308 -14.29 -0.93 21.28
N TYR A 309 -13.28 -1.75 21.55
CA TYR A 309 -12.04 -1.35 22.20
C TYR A 309 -10.91 -1.39 21.19
N LEU A 310 -10.21 -0.27 21.01
CA LEU A 310 -9.10 -0.12 20.06
C LEU A 310 -7.95 0.63 20.74
N PRO A 311 -6.72 0.09 20.79
CA PRO A 311 -5.59 0.83 21.31
C PRO A 311 -5.32 2.08 20.48
N ARG A 312 -4.85 3.15 21.11
CA ARG A 312 -4.09 4.18 20.40
C ARG A 312 -2.84 3.53 19.83
N ILE A 313 -2.55 3.78 18.56
CA ILE A 313 -1.44 3.14 17.85
C ILE A 313 -0.62 4.22 17.19
N GLN A 314 0.65 4.30 17.52
CA GLN A 314 1.62 5.05 16.74
C GLN A 314 2.59 4.06 16.12
N LEU A 315 2.55 3.93 14.80
CA LEU A 315 3.33 2.92 14.09
C LEU A 315 4.07 3.52 12.91
N GLU A 316 5.32 3.10 12.77
CA GLU A 316 6.20 3.44 11.67
C GLU A 316 6.70 2.14 11.03
N GLY A 317 6.73 2.10 9.70
CA GLY A 317 7.39 1.04 8.96
C GLY A 317 8.47 1.61 8.06
N HIS A 318 9.62 0.94 8.01
CA HIS A 318 10.77 1.34 7.22
C HIS A 318 11.38 0.11 6.54
N TYR A 319 11.50 0.15 5.21
CA TYR A 319 11.97 -0.96 4.39
C TYR A 319 12.94 -0.49 3.30
N GLY A 320 14.05 -1.21 3.18
CA GLY A 320 14.89 -1.19 1.98
C GLY A 320 14.24 -2.04 0.89
N LEU A 321 13.66 -1.40 -0.11
CA LEU A 321 12.94 -2.06 -1.21
C LEU A 321 13.84 -2.98 -2.03
N LYS A 322 15.15 -2.71 -2.10
CA LYS A 322 16.09 -3.56 -2.82
C LYS A 322 16.11 -4.99 -2.28
N SER A 323 16.37 -5.14 -0.98
CA SER A 323 16.44 -6.47 -0.35
C SER A 323 15.08 -7.15 -0.35
N THR A 324 14.01 -6.41 0.01
CA THR A 324 12.66 -6.95 0.07
C THR A 324 12.15 -7.42 -1.29
N LEU A 325 12.22 -6.58 -2.33
CA LEU A 325 11.69 -6.92 -3.65
C LEU A 325 12.57 -7.97 -4.35
N SER A 326 13.89 -7.96 -4.13
CA SER A 326 14.77 -9.04 -4.61
C SER A 326 14.38 -10.39 -4.01
N GLY A 327 14.08 -10.43 -2.71
CA GLY A 327 13.58 -11.62 -2.03
C GLY A 327 12.19 -12.08 -2.51
N MET A 328 11.46 -11.23 -3.22
CA MET A 328 10.18 -11.54 -3.87
C MET A 328 10.33 -11.92 -5.37
N GLY A 329 11.56 -11.91 -5.91
CA GLY A 329 11.84 -12.30 -7.29
C GLY A 329 12.22 -11.15 -8.24
N LEU A 330 12.25 -9.90 -7.78
CA LEU A 330 12.71 -8.77 -8.58
C LEU A 330 14.22 -8.56 -8.40
N THR A 331 15.04 -9.34 -9.10
CA THR A 331 16.50 -9.30 -8.96
C THR A 331 17.19 -8.44 -10.01
N ASP A 332 16.71 -8.48 -11.26
CA ASP A 332 17.41 -7.87 -12.39
C ASP A 332 17.48 -6.36 -12.26
N ALA A 333 16.39 -5.72 -11.80
CA ALA A 333 16.32 -4.28 -11.59
C ALA A 333 17.42 -3.73 -10.68
N PHE A 334 17.97 -4.56 -9.77
CA PHE A 334 19.01 -4.16 -8.82
C PHE A 334 20.41 -4.65 -9.20
N SER A 335 20.58 -5.26 -10.38
CA SER A 335 21.86 -5.79 -10.86
C SER A 335 22.32 -5.08 -12.13
N ALA A 336 23.45 -4.37 -12.06
CA ALA A 336 24.00 -3.63 -13.20
C ALA A 336 24.28 -4.50 -14.45
N ASN A 337 24.44 -5.82 -14.28
CA ASN A 337 24.69 -6.76 -15.37
C ASN A 337 23.42 -7.31 -16.02
N HIS A 338 22.27 -7.22 -15.34
CA HIS A 338 21.01 -7.81 -15.79
C HIS A 338 19.89 -6.77 -16.00
N ALA A 339 19.99 -5.63 -15.32
CA ALA A 339 19.03 -4.54 -15.43
C ALA A 339 18.97 -4.03 -16.87
N ASP A 340 17.75 -4.04 -17.42
CA ASP A 340 17.45 -3.39 -18.68
C ASP A 340 16.54 -2.18 -18.44
N PHE A 341 17.19 -1.04 -18.19
CA PHE A 341 16.57 0.28 -18.14
C PHE A 341 16.83 1.10 -19.41
N THR A 342 16.96 0.43 -20.56
CA THR A 342 17.18 1.11 -21.85
C THR A 342 16.01 2.02 -22.26
N GLY A 343 14.82 1.79 -21.70
CA GLY A 343 13.68 2.71 -21.84
C GLY A 343 13.81 3.99 -21.03
N MET A 344 14.66 4.01 -20.00
CA MET A 344 14.89 5.13 -19.09
C MET A 344 16.08 6.01 -19.54
N SER A 345 17.19 5.38 -19.92
CA SER A 345 18.45 6.06 -20.26
C SER A 345 19.23 5.27 -21.32
N GLU A 346 20.11 5.94 -22.05
CA GLU A 346 21.12 5.31 -22.92
C GLU A 346 22.35 4.81 -22.16
N LYS A 347 22.47 5.16 -20.88
CA LYS A 347 23.56 4.70 -20.04
C LYS A 347 23.55 3.17 -19.97
N ARG A 348 24.67 2.56 -20.35
CA ARG A 348 24.89 1.12 -20.18
C ARG A 348 25.02 0.77 -18.70
N MET A 349 24.61 -0.44 -18.35
CA MET A 349 24.72 -0.98 -16.98
C MET A 349 24.05 -0.09 -15.92
N LEU A 350 22.94 0.56 -16.29
CA LEU A 350 22.10 1.27 -15.33
C LEU A 350 21.25 0.24 -14.59
N ALA A 351 21.32 0.26 -13.27
CA ALA A 351 20.43 -0.47 -12.37
C ALA A 351 19.90 0.46 -11.28
N LEU A 352 18.81 0.06 -10.63
CA LEU A 352 18.34 0.72 -9.43
C LEU A 352 19.32 0.42 -8.31
N SER A 353 20.02 1.46 -7.83
CA SER A 353 21.05 1.32 -6.80
C SER A 353 20.43 0.95 -5.47
N GLU A 354 19.44 1.73 -5.04
CA GLU A 354 18.70 1.53 -3.79
C GLU A 354 17.24 1.99 -3.93
N GLY A 355 16.40 1.52 -3.01
CA GLY A 355 15.01 1.97 -2.89
C GLY A 355 14.57 1.99 -1.44
N PHE A 356 13.92 3.06 -1.03
CA PHE A 356 13.54 3.30 0.35
C PHE A 356 12.03 3.49 0.46
N HIS A 357 11.39 2.74 1.35
CA HIS A 357 9.99 2.93 1.71
C HIS A 357 9.86 3.20 3.20
N LYS A 358 9.19 4.30 3.54
CA LYS A 358 8.85 4.60 4.94
C LYS A 358 7.46 5.17 5.06
N CYS A 359 6.69 4.71 6.04
CA CYS A 359 5.36 5.27 6.28
C CYS A 359 5.03 5.29 7.76
N PHE A 360 4.06 6.14 8.09
CA PHE A 360 3.68 6.42 9.46
C PHE A 360 2.15 6.49 9.57
N VAL A 361 1.61 5.88 10.63
CA VAL A 361 0.19 5.90 10.99
C VAL A 361 0.07 6.19 12.49
N ASP A 362 -0.81 7.11 12.86
CA ASP A 362 -1.12 7.46 14.25
C ASP A 362 -2.63 7.43 14.49
N ILE A 363 -3.14 6.38 15.12
CA ILE A 363 -4.55 6.12 15.39
C ILE A 363 -4.90 6.64 16.79
N THR A 364 -5.87 7.56 16.83
CA THR A 364 -6.36 8.28 18.02
C THR A 364 -7.89 8.34 18.04
N GLU A 365 -8.46 9.02 19.04
CA GLU A 365 -9.91 9.09 19.21
C GLU A 365 -10.62 9.87 18.10
N GLU A 366 -9.96 10.86 17.51
CA GLU A 366 -10.50 11.71 16.44
C GLU A 366 -10.46 10.99 15.08
N GLY A 367 -9.52 10.07 14.91
CA GLY A 367 -9.15 9.52 13.61
C GLY A 367 -7.71 9.02 13.56
N THR A 368 -7.16 8.92 12.36
CA THR A 368 -5.72 8.90 12.14
C THR A 368 -5.20 10.36 12.09
N GLU A 369 -4.37 10.74 13.05
CA GLU A 369 -3.76 12.05 13.44
C GLU A 369 -4.63 13.32 13.69
N ALA A 370 -4.32 14.06 14.77
CA ALA A 370 -5.28 14.89 15.54
C ALA A 370 -4.91 16.39 15.72
N ALA A 371 -5.94 17.22 15.99
CA ALA A 371 -5.93 18.41 16.87
C ALA A 371 -7.35 19.06 17.00
N ALA A 372 -7.96 18.87 18.18
CA ALA A 372 -8.99 19.68 18.89
C ALA A 372 -10.51 19.34 18.76
N SER A 373 -10.98 18.57 19.75
CA SER A 373 -12.07 18.84 20.74
C SER A 373 -13.41 19.46 20.33
N SER A 374 -14.48 18.66 20.43
CA SER A 374 -15.74 19.07 21.07
C SER A 374 -16.49 17.84 21.62
N ALA A 375 -16.90 17.90 22.88
CA ALA A 375 -17.47 16.80 23.66
C ALA A 375 -19.01 16.76 23.59
N VAL A 376 -19.59 15.56 23.55
CA VAL A 376 -20.97 15.31 24.00
C VAL A 376 -21.02 13.99 24.77
N ASP A 377 -21.58 14.07 25.97
CA ASP A 377 -21.69 13.05 27.00
C ASP A 377 -22.95 12.19 26.77
N ILE A 378 -22.86 10.86 26.86
CA ILE A 378 -24.05 9.97 26.95
C ILE A 378 -23.71 8.73 27.78
N SER A 379 -24.59 8.53 28.76
CA SER A 379 -24.75 7.49 29.79
C SER A 379 -24.80 6.03 29.31
N ALA A 380 -24.14 5.14 30.06
CA ALA A 380 -24.20 3.68 29.90
C ALA A 380 -25.44 3.07 30.58
N ARG A 381 -26.24 2.30 29.83
CA ARG A 381 -27.16 1.29 30.35
C ARG A 381 -26.54 -0.09 30.09
N SER A 382 -26.89 -1.11 30.87
CA SER A 382 -26.32 -2.46 30.72
C SER A 382 -26.81 -3.13 29.44
N ASP A 383 -25.93 -3.28 28.45
CA ASP A 383 -26.23 -3.93 27.16
C ASP A 383 -26.02 -5.44 27.22
N GLN A 384 -27.06 -6.17 27.61
CA GLN A 384 -27.18 -7.58 27.29
C GLN A 384 -27.59 -7.71 25.81
N GLY A 385 -26.62 -7.65 24.89
CA GLY A 385 -26.85 -7.93 23.47
C GLY A 385 -25.80 -7.40 22.49
N ALA A 386 -25.02 -6.38 22.87
CA ALA A 386 -24.01 -5.80 21.99
C ALA A 386 -22.77 -6.72 21.84
N LEU A 387 -22.26 -6.84 20.62
CA LEU A 387 -21.03 -7.55 20.33
C LEU A 387 -19.85 -6.90 21.08
N LEU A 388 -19.00 -7.70 21.72
CA LEU A 388 -17.74 -7.22 22.27
C LEU A 388 -16.63 -7.39 21.24
N PHE A 389 -16.08 -6.30 20.72
CA PHE A 389 -14.90 -6.31 19.86
C PHE A 389 -13.75 -5.63 20.60
N ALA A 390 -12.87 -6.42 21.22
CA ALA A 390 -11.76 -5.90 21.99
C ALA A 390 -10.42 -6.21 21.33
N ALA A 391 -9.83 -5.23 20.64
CA ALA A 391 -8.53 -5.35 20.00
C ALA A 391 -7.38 -5.25 21.02
N ASP A 392 -7.42 -6.14 22.01
CA ASP A 392 -6.52 -6.19 23.17
C ASP A 392 -5.35 -7.19 23.00
N HIS A 393 -5.17 -7.73 21.80
CA HIS A 393 -4.14 -8.70 21.45
C HIS A 393 -3.79 -8.57 19.96
N PRO A 394 -2.77 -9.28 19.41
CA PRO A 394 -2.30 -9.02 18.06
C PRO A 394 -3.37 -9.13 16.99
N PHE A 395 -3.45 -8.13 16.10
CA PHE A 395 -4.41 -8.06 15.00
C PHE A 395 -3.75 -7.56 13.71
N LEU A 396 -4.39 -7.86 12.58
CA LEU A 396 -4.08 -7.20 11.31
C LEU A 396 -5.02 -6.03 11.10
N PHE A 397 -4.58 -5.03 10.36
CA PHE A 397 -5.45 -3.97 9.89
C PHE A 397 -5.04 -3.49 8.51
N PHE A 398 -5.99 -2.87 7.81
CA PHE A 398 -5.67 -2.16 6.58
C PHE A 398 -6.61 -0.96 6.40
N ILE A 399 -6.12 0.07 5.72
CA ILE A 399 -6.92 1.24 5.34
C ILE A 399 -7.19 1.14 3.85
N ARG A 400 -8.47 1.13 3.47
CA ARG A 400 -8.94 0.94 2.10
C ARG A 400 -9.64 2.20 1.60
N HIS A 401 -9.35 2.57 0.37
CA HIS A 401 -10.17 3.52 -0.37
C HIS A 401 -11.41 2.81 -0.94
N ASN A 402 -12.59 3.18 -0.45
CA ASN A 402 -13.79 2.38 -0.59
C ASN A 402 -14.30 2.31 -2.03
N LYS A 403 -14.18 3.41 -2.78
CA LYS A 403 -14.65 3.49 -4.17
C LYS A 403 -13.80 2.63 -5.12
N THR A 404 -12.47 2.62 -4.94
CA THR A 404 -11.57 1.82 -5.79
C THR A 404 -11.27 0.44 -5.23
N LYS A 405 -11.63 0.19 -3.96
CA LYS A 405 -11.25 -0.98 -3.16
C LYS A 405 -9.74 -1.14 -2.97
N SER A 406 -8.98 -0.06 -3.16
CA SER A 406 -7.51 -0.10 -3.09
C SER A 406 -7.03 0.02 -1.66
N ILE A 407 -6.19 -0.92 -1.25
CA ILE A 407 -5.51 -0.86 0.04
C ILE A 407 -4.42 0.20 -0.02
N LEU A 408 -4.52 1.20 0.87
CA LEU A 408 -3.58 2.30 0.99
C LEU A 408 -2.52 2.01 2.05
N PHE A 409 -2.91 1.38 3.15
CA PHE A 409 -2.02 0.96 4.23
C PHE A 409 -2.35 -0.47 4.63
N TRP A 410 -1.31 -1.23 4.95
CA TRP A 410 -1.42 -2.56 5.53
C TRP A 410 -0.57 -2.62 6.78
N GLY A 411 -1.10 -3.21 7.85
CA GLY A 411 -0.36 -3.34 9.09
C GLY A 411 -0.70 -4.55 9.93
N ARG A 412 0.23 -4.87 10.82
CA ARG A 412 0.11 -5.84 11.91
C ARG A 412 0.53 -5.14 13.18
N PHE A 413 -0.30 -5.20 14.22
CA PHE A 413 0.00 -4.62 15.51
C PHE A 413 0.13 -5.75 16.54
N CYS A 414 1.35 -6.05 16.96
CA CYS A 414 1.69 -7.10 17.92
C CYS A 414 2.21 -6.56 19.25
N SER A 415 2.84 -5.38 19.26
CA SER A 415 3.31 -4.73 20.48
C SER A 415 3.04 -3.22 20.44
N PRO A 416 2.38 -2.67 21.46
CA PRO A 416 2.33 -1.24 21.70
C PRO A 416 3.68 -0.67 22.12
#